data_AF-A0A3C0CWX1-F1
#
_entry.id   AF-A0A3C0CWX1-F1
#
_cell.length_a   1.000
_cell.length_b   1.000
_cell.length_c   1.000
_cell.angle_alpha   90.00
_cell.angle_beta   90.00
_cell.angle_gamma   90.00
#
_symmetry.space_group_name_H-M   'P 1'
#
loop_
_entity.id
_entity.type
_entity.pdbx_description
1 polymer ?
#
loop_
_entity_poly.entity_id
_entity_poly.type
_entity_poly.pdbx_seq_one_letter_code
_entity_poly.pdbx_strand_id
1 'polypeptide(L)'
;MKKRLIIIVPILILGGLISWRLAESKLEASAQAKARESRSKAPVSVELAAAQTRDIINTFETTGSVEPTQSVQISPKVTGRIEYLRVREGMRVTAGQVLVRIDQSQKQAEVRQHKAALAESKYRLAQAKLTQSTTNTSVSTQVQQQEASVASARAELRQAEVTREAQIEFTKASLEDAQSKVDAANANVANINANIKSAQANLENAIAKHNRTLGLFKQGYVSAQDVDNTRTAVSVQQSLLDAARGQLQSAAASVNSALAQKRSVGQQASITRAKAEADIEAARARLAQAKASLEYAKSNIQQMPAYKQNLEALNASVSIAQA
;
A
#
# COMPACT_ATOMS: atom_id res chain seq x y z
N MET A 1 -139.88 -67.70 118.06
CA MET A 1 -140.18 -66.41 118.74
C MET A 1 -138.89 -65.60 118.84
N LYS A 2 -138.92 -64.32 118.42
CA LYS A 2 -138.09 -63.15 118.87
C LYS A 2 -136.56 -63.28 118.70
N LYS A 3 -135.93 -62.71 117.67
CA LYS A 3 -135.44 -61.30 117.51
C LYS A 3 -134.66 -60.76 118.73
N ARG A 4 -133.31 -60.67 118.57
CA ARG A 4 -132.30 -59.74 119.16
C ARG A 4 -131.03 -60.44 119.69
N LEU A 5 -130.09 -60.86 118.84
CA LEU A 5 -128.67 -60.97 119.23
C LEU A 5 -127.73 -61.10 118.00
N ILE A 6 -127.99 -60.29 116.96
CA ILE A 6 -127.28 -60.30 115.68
C ILE A 6 -126.14 -59.26 115.60
N ILE A 7 -125.77 -58.55 116.68
CA ILE A 7 -124.91 -57.34 116.53
C ILE A 7 -123.56 -57.34 117.31
N ILE A 8 -123.33 -58.17 118.33
CA ILE A 8 -122.17 -57.92 119.24
C ILE A 8 -120.94 -58.82 119.00
N VAL A 9 -121.10 -60.04 118.48
CA VAL A 9 -119.98 -60.99 118.39
C VAL A 9 -118.98 -60.73 117.23
N PRO A 10 -119.37 -60.23 116.03
CA PRO A 10 -118.39 -59.97 114.97
C PRO A 10 -117.46 -58.78 115.23
N ILE A 11 -117.78 -57.88 116.16
CA ILE A 11 -116.98 -56.67 116.46
C ILE A 11 -115.78 -56.98 117.38
N LEU A 12 -115.88 -58.01 118.24
CA LEU A 12 -114.82 -58.34 119.20
C LEU A 12 -113.65 -59.13 118.61
N ILE A 13 -113.87 -59.94 117.58
CA ILE A 13 -112.79 -60.75 116.96
C ILE A 13 -111.99 -59.90 115.96
N LEU A 14 -112.61 -58.94 115.29
CA LEU A 14 -111.92 -57.92 114.49
C LEU A 14 -111.01 -57.01 115.34
N GLY A 15 -111.35 -56.75 116.61
CA GLY A 15 -110.48 -56.05 117.56
C GLY A 15 -109.22 -56.83 117.96
N GLY A 16 -109.30 -58.16 118.04
CA GLY A 16 -108.15 -59.02 118.32
C GLY A 16 -107.12 -59.08 117.19
N LEU A 17 -107.59 -59.01 115.94
CA LEU A 17 -106.73 -59.03 114.73
C LEU A 17 -105.92 -57.74 114.52
N ILE A 18 -106.39 -56.60 115.07
CA ILE A 18 -105.70 -55.31 114.93
C ILE A 18 -104.62 -55.13 116.01
N SER A 19 -104.84 -55.63 117.23
CA SER A 19 -103.86 -55.52 118.33
C SER A 19 -102.64 -56.43 118.13
N TRP A 20 -102.79 -57.60 117.51
CA TRP A 20 -101.64 -58.48 117.24
C TRP A 20 -100.73 -57.95 116.12
N ARG A 21 -101.26 -57.13 115.20
CA ARG A 21 -100.50 -56.55 114.08
C ARG A 21 -99.65 -55.33 114.46
N LEU A 22 -99.79 -54.78 115.67
CA LEU A 22 -99.05 -53.59 116.15
C LEU A 22 -97.94 -53.91 117.16
N ALA A 23 -97.78 -55.17 117.58
CA ALA A 23 -96.84 -55.53 118.65
C ALA A 23 -95.45 -56.01 118.16
N GLU A 24 -95.28 -56.42 116.91
CA GLU A 24 -94.00 -57.04 116.47
C GLU A 24 -93.16 -56.20 115.51
N SER A 25 -93.69 -55.06 115.02
CA SER A 25 -92.91 -54.01 114.36
C SER A 25 -91.87 -53.33 115.28
N LYS A 26 -91.74 -53.78 116.55
CA LYS A 26 -90.71 -53.34 117.50
C LYS A 26 -89.57 -54.34 117.72
N LEU A 27 -89.57 -55.53 117.10
CA LEU A 27 -88.42 -56.46 117.14
C LEU A 27 -87.48 -56.32 115.93
N GLU A 28 -87.93 -55.72 114.83
CA GLU A 28 -87.10 -55.53 113.62
C GLU A 28 -86.21 -54.27 113.67
N ALA A 29 -86.45 -53.36 114.63
CA ALA A 29 -85.62 -52.16 114.82
C ALA A 29 -84.37 -52.40 115.70
N SER A 30 -84.32 -53.47 116.50
CA SER A 30 -83.21 -53.74 117.44
C SER A 30 -82.22 -54.79 116.94
N ALA A 31 -82.54 -55.54 115.88
CA ALA A 31 -81.58 -56.45 115.23
C ALA A 31 -80.60 -55.71 114.30
N GLN A 32 -80.98 -54.55 113.75
CA GLN A 32 -80.09 -53.69 112.94
C GLN A 32 -79.08 -52.88 113.78
N ALA A 33 -79.25 -52.81 115.11
CA ALA A 33 -78.28 -52.19 116.02
C ALA A 33 -77.06 -53.08 116.33
N LYS A 34 -77.17 -54.41 116.16
CA LYS A 34 -76.02 -55.34 116.29
C LYS A 34 -75.17 -55.46 115.01
N ALA A 35 -75.52 -54.71 113.95
CA ALA A 35 -74.78 -54.64 112.70
C ALA A 35 -73.69 -53.53 112.68
N ARG A 36 -73.41 -52.85 113.81
CA ARG A 36 -72.48 -51.71 113.85
C ARG A 36 -71.24 -51.84 114.75
N GLU A 37 -71.10 -52.91 115.55
CA GLU A 37 -70.04 -52.99 116.58
C GLU A 37 -69.02 -54.15 116.45
N SER A 38 -69.06 -54.96 115.37
CA SER A 38 -68.09 -56.05 115.13
C SER A 38 -67.14 -55.82 113.94
N ARG A 39 -66.96 -54.56 113.50
CA ARG A 39 -66.09 -54.18 112.37
C ARG A 39 -64.70 -53.65 112.79
N SER A 40 -64.16 -54.04 113.95
CA SER A 40 -62.96 -53.41 114.52
C SER A 40 -61.76 -54.31 114.87
N LYS A 41 -61.47 -55.39 114.10
CA LYS A 41 -60.09 -55.98 114.04
C LYS A 41 -59.88 -57.05 112.93
N ALA A 42 -59.37 -56.64 111.76
CA ALA A 42 -58.58 -57.44 110.80
C ALA A 42 -57.93 -56.49 109.73
N PRO A 43 -56.74 -56.77 109.17
CA PRO A 43 -55.82 -55.74 108.64
C PRO A 43 -56.00 -55.34 107.15
N VAL A 44 -55.44 -54.17 106.81
CA VAL A 44 -55.58 -53.40 105.56
C VAL A 44 -54.65 -53.91 104.45
N SER A 45 -55.16 -54.10 103.23
CA SER A 45 -54.34 -54.37 102.02
C SER A 45 -53.94 -53.06 101.34
N VAL A 46 -52.63 -52.86 101.16
CA VAL A 46 -52.03 -51.80 100.34
C VAL A 46 -51.15 -52.46 99.27
N GLU A 47 -51.27 -51.99 98.04
CA GLU A 47 -50.44 -52.43 96.92
C GLU A 47 -49.09 -51.69 97.01
N LEU A 48 -48.00 -52.44 97.19
CA LEU A 48 -46.64 -51.90 97.31
C LEU A 48 -45.84 -52.30 96.07
N ALA A 49 -45.29 -51.33 95.36
CA ALA A 49 -44.28 -51.55 94.32
C ALA A 49 -42.87 -51.36 94.92
N ALA A 50 -42.01 -52.37 94.79
CA ALA A 50 -40.61 -52.27 95.23
C ALA A 50 -39.83 -51.35 94.28
N ALA A 51 -39.26 -50.25 94.79
CA ALA A 51 -38.39 -49.38 94.03
C ALA A 51 -37.09 -50.11 93.63
N GLN A 52 -36.77 -50.14 92.34
CA GLN A 52 -35.50 -50.65 91.83
C GLN A 52 -34.67 -49.51 91.25
N THR A 53 -33.39 -49.46 91.60
CA THR A 53 -32.43 -48.50 91.05
C THR A 53 -32.21 -48.81 89.57
N ARG A 54 -32.52 -47.86 88.70
CA ARG A 54 -32.27 -47.95 87.24
C ARG A 54 -31.53 -46.70 86.80
N ASP A 55 -30.46 -46.86 86.02
CA ASP A 55 -29.72 -45.71 85.50
C ASP A 55 -30.60 -44.94 84.51
N ILE A 56 -30.88 -43.67 84.85
CA ILE A 56 -31.57 -42.71 83.98
C ILE A 56 -30.49 -41.97 83.22
N ILE A 57 -30.31 -42.31 81.95
CA ILE A 57 -29.42 -41.59 81.05
C ILE A 57 -30.15 -40.32 80.61
N ASN A 58 -29.75 -39.16 81.14
CA ASN A 58 -30.24 -37.87 80.67
C ASN A 58 -29.62 -37.57 79.29
N THR A 59 -30.35 -37.86 78.21
CA THR A 59 -30.00 -37.40 76.86
C THR A 59 -30.35 -35.92 76.71
N PHE A 60 -29.33 -35.12 76.37
CA PHE A 60 -29.47 -33.71 76.04
C PHE A 60 -29.69 -33.57 74.53
N GLU A 61 -30.92 -33.26 74.13
CA GLU A 61 -31.26 -33.01 72.74
C GLU A 61 -31.02 -31.52 72.42
N THR A 62 -30.09 -31.24 71.51
CA THR A 62 -29.85 -29.91 70.96
C THR A 62 -30.03 -29.94 69.45
N THR A 63 -30.65 -28.92 68.90
CA THR A 63 -30.89 -28.80 67.46
C THR A 63 -29.87 -27.83 66.88
N GLY A 64 -29.03 -28.34 65.97
CA GLY A 64 -28.14 -27.53 65.13
C GLY A 64 -28.60 -27.61 63.68
N SER A 65 -28.45 -26.52 62.93
CA SER A 65 -28.74 -26.51 61.49
C SER A 65 -27.50 -26.89 60.69
N VAL A 66 -27.67 -27.72 59.66
CA VAL A 66 -26.59 -28.15 58.77
C VAL A 66 -26.64 -27.30 57.50
N GLU A 67 -25.54 -26.64 57.16
CA GLU A 67 -25.41 -25.87 55.91
C GLU A 67 -24.48 -26.58 54.91
N PRO A 68 -24.75 -26.44 53.60
CA PRO A 68 -23.92 -27.03 52.55
C PRO A 68 -22.54 -26.37 52.49
N THR A 69 -21.48 -27.18 52.30
CA THR A 69 -20.09 -26.67 52.22
C THR A 69 -19.89 -25.66 51.09
N GLN A 70 -20.59 -25.82 49.96
CA GLN A 70 -20.63 -24.84 48.87
C GLN A 70 -22.01 -24.89 48.21
N SER A 71 -22.67 -23.73 48.11
CA SER A 71 -23.89 -23.55 47.34
C SER A 71 -23.59 -22.65 46.14
N VAL A 72 -23.79 -23.16 44.93
CA VAL A 72 -23.52 -22.42 43.69
C VAL A 72 -24.82 -22.31 42.90
N GLN A 73 -25.27 -21.09 42.67
CA GLN A 73 -26.41 -20.82 41.80
C GLN A 73 -25.94 -20.83 40.34
N ILE A 74 -26.47 -21.76 39.54
CA ILE A 74 -26.11 -21.91 38.13
C ILE A 74 -27.05 -21.04 37.29
N SER A 75 -26.51 -19.97 36.70
CA SER A 75 -27.26 -19.09 35.80
C SER A 75 -26.73 -19.15 34.37
N PRO A 76 -27.61 -19.06 33.35
CA PRO A 76 -27.18 -19.04 31.96
C PRO A 76 -26.43 -17.73 31.66
N LYS A 77 -25.29 -17.83 30.98
CA LYS A 77 -24.51 -16.67 30.51
C LYS A 77 -25.08 -16.03 29.24
N VAL A 78 -25.97 -16.74 28.55
CA VAL A 78 -26.60 -16.32 27.30
C VAL A 78 -28.08 -16.66 27.34
N THR A 79 -28.92 -15.73 26.87
CA THR A 79 -30.36 -15.95 26.76
C THR A 79 -30.66 -16.81 25.54
N GLY A 80 -31.51 -17.83 25.68
CA GLY A 80 -31.93 -18.67 24.56
C GLY A 80 -32.88 -19.78 24.96
N ARG A 81 -33.44 -20.47 23.96
CA ARG A 81 -34.34 -21.61 24.15
C ARG A 81 -33.54 -22.85 24.58
N ILE A 82 -34.04 -23.59 25.56
CA ILE A 82 -33.42 -24.86 25.98
C ILE A 82 -33.70 -25.92 24.90
N GLU A 83 -32.64 -26.53 24.36
CA GLU A 83 -32.74 -27.64 23.41
C GLU A 83 -32.98 -28.95 24.16
N TYR A 84 -32.23 -29.19 25.24
CA TYR A 84 -32.50 -30.27 26.18
C TYR A 84 -31.88 -30.03 27.56
N LEU A 85 -32.49 -30.66 28.57
CA LEU A 85 -32.01 -30.73 29.94
C LEU A 85 -31.50 -32.16 30.21
N ARG A 86 -30.22 -32.32 30.56
CA ARG A 86 -29.55 -33.61 30.75
C ARG A 86 -29.41 -34.03 32.23
N VAL A 87 -30.18 -33.40 33.11
CA VAL A 87 -30.12 -33.61 34.56
C VAL A 87 -31.51 -33.87 35.12
N ARG A 88 -31.56 -34.67 36.20
CA ARG A 88 -32.76 -34.93 37.00
C ARG A 88 -32.51 -34.45 38.43
N GLU A 89 -33.58 -34.07 39.12
CA GLU A 89 -33.50 -33.64 40.52
C GLU A 89 -32.90 -34.76 41.39
N GLY A 90 -31.94 -34.41 42.25
CA GLY A 90 -31.20 -35.37 43.10
C GLY A 90 -30.02 -36.09 42.43
N MET A 91 -29.76 -35.86 41.14
CA MET A 91 -28.66 -36.50 40.42
C MET A 91 -27.30 -35.87 40.77
N ARG A 92 -26.30 -36.69 41.10
CA ARG A 92 -24.91 -36.22 41.27
C ARG A 92 -24.32 -35.79 39.93
N VAL A 93 -23.66 -34.63 39.90
CA VAL A 93 -23.03 -34.05 38.71
C VAL A 93 -21.58 -33.69 38.98
N THR A 94 -20.72 -33.78 37.98
CA THR A 94 -19.29 -33.44 38.09
C THR A 94 -18.98 -32.11 37.41
N ALA A 95 -17.89 -31.45 37.82
CA ALA A 95 -17.41 -30.24 37.16
C ALA A 95 -17.16 -30.51 35.66
N GLY A 96 -17.62 -29.59 34.79
CA GLY A 96 -17.50 -29.71 33.33
C GLY A 96 -18.61 -30.54 32.65
N GLN A 97 -19.50 -31.19 33.40
CA GLN A 97 -20.62 -31.91 32.83
C GLN A 97 -21.66 -30.94 32.26
N VAL A 98 -22.07 -31.15 31.00
CA VAL A 98 -23.10 -30.31 30.35
C VAL A 98 -24.47 -30.64 30.94
N LEU A 99 -25.03 -29.70 31.70
CA LEU A 99 -26.32 -29.86 32.39
C LEU A 99 -27.50 -29.44 31.49
N VAL A 100 -27.34 -28.33 30.76
CA VAL A 100 -28.34 -27.74 29.87
C VAL A 100 -27.66 -27.41 28.54
N ARG A 101 -28.29 -27.76 27.41
CA ARG A 101 -27.90 -27.24 26.10
C ARG A 101 -28.94 -26.25 25.62
N ILE A 102 -28.49 -25.02 25.32
CA ILE A 102 -29.30 -23.95 24.76
C ILE A 102 -29.17 -24.01 23.23
N ASP A 103 -30.26 -23.75 22.50
CA ASP A 103 -30.33 -23.73 21.03
C ASP A 103 -29.26 -22.81 20.44
N GLN A 104 -28.32 -23.41 19.72
CA GLN A 104 -27.15 -22.73 19.18
C GLN A 104 -27.35 -22.27 17.73
N SER A 105 -28.49 -22.53 17.10
CA SER A 105 -28.69 -22.29 15.66
C SER A 105 -28.34 -20.85 15.24
N GLN A 106 -28.83 -19.85 15.99
CA GLN A 106 -28.57 -18.44 15.74
C GLN A 106 -27.10 -18.07 16.00
N LYS A 107 -26.50 -18.53 17.10
CA LYS A 107 -25.07 -18.28 17.41
C LYS A 107 -24.13 -18.98 16.43
N GLN A 108 -24.46 -20.18 15.97
CA GLN A 108 -23.71 -20.86 14.92
C GLN A 108 -23.85 -20.15 13.57
N ALA A 109 -25.02 -19.60 13.25
CA ALA A 109 -25.20 -18.76 12.07
C ALA A 109 -24.34 -17.49 12.14
N GLU A 110 -24.32 -16.82 13.29
CA GLU A 110 -23.47 -15.65 13.56
C GLU A 110 -21.97 -15.99 13.44
N VAL A 111 -21.53 -17.11 14.04
CA VAL A 111 -20.15 -17.62 13.88
C VAL A 111 -19.83 -17.94 12.41
N ARG A 112 -20.74 -18.55 11.65
CA ARG A 112 -20.55 -18.79 10.22
C ARG A 112 -20.44 -17.48 9.43
N GLN A 113 -21.27 -16.48 9.76
CA GLN A 113 -21.24 -15.16 9.14
C GLN A 113 -19.92 -14.43 9.43
N HIS A 114 -19.44 -14.43 10.68
CA HIS A 114 -18.14 -13.83 11.03
C HIS A 114 -16.96 -14.57 10.41
N LYS A 115 -16.99 -15.91 10.37
CA LYS A 115 -15.96 -16.71 9.67
C LYS A 115 -15.92 -16.39 8.17
N ALA A 116 -17.09 -16.22 7.54
CA ALA A 116 -17.18 -15.83 6.14
C ALA A 116 -16.62 -14.40 5.92
N ALA A 117 -16.98 -13.44 6.78
CA ALA A 117 -16.46 -12.07 6.73
C ALA A 117 -14.92 -12.03 6.92
N LEU A 118 -14.39 -12.83 7.85
CA LEU A 118 -12.94 -12.95 8.05
C LEU A 118 -12.24 -13.55 6.82
N ALA A 119 -12.82 -14.59 6.22
CA ALA A 119 -12.28 -15.20 5.01
C ALA A 119 -12.26 -14.19 3.84
N GLU A 120 -13.32 -13.39 3.69
CA GLU A 120 -13.40 -12.31 2.70
C GLU A 120 -12.32 -11.25 2.93
N SER A 121 -12.16 -10.74 4.15
CA SER A 121 -11.11 -9.74 4.47
C SER A 121 -9.71 -10.29 4.22
N LYS A 122 -9.44 -11.55 4.59
CA LYS A 122 -8.15 -12.22 4.30
C LYS A 122 -7.90 -12.36 2.81
N TYR A 123 -8.93 -12.70 2.03
CA TYR A 123 -8.84 -12.81 0.58
C TYR A 123 -8.52 -11.46 -0.07
N ARG A 124 -9.22 -10.39 0.33
CA ARG A 124 -8.95 -9.01 -0.14
C ARG A 124 -7.52 -8.57 0.16
N LEU A 125 -7.03 -8.86 1.38
CA LEU A 125 -5.65 -8.57 1.76
C LEU A 125 -4.64 -9.36 0.91
N ALA A 126 -4.88 -10.65 0.70
CA ALA A 126 -4.00 -11.51 -0.10
C ALA A 126 -3.92 -11.01 -1.55
N GLN A 127 -5.05 -10.65 -2.17
CA GLN A 127 -5.07 -10.04 -3.50
C GLN A 127 -4.30 -8.71 -3.53
N ALA A 128 -4.51 -7.82 -2.55
CA ALA A 128 -3.80 -6.55 -2.49
C ALA A 128 -2.28 -6.72 -2.37
N LYS A 129 -1.81 -7.69 -1.58
CA LYS A 129 -0.38 -8.04 -1.46
C LYS A 129 0.21 -8.58 -2.77
N LEU A 130 -0.53 -9.42 -3.48
CA LEU A 130 -0.10 -9.96 -4.77
C LEU A 130 0.08 -8.83 -5.79
N THR A 131 -0.92 -7.94 -5.89
CA THR A 131 -0.86 -6.76 -6.75
C THR A 131 0.31 -5.85 -6.38
N GLN A 132 0.61 -5.65 -5.09
CA GLN A 132 1.75 -4.84 -4.64
C GLN A 132 3.10 -5.39 -5.12
N SER A 133 3.34 -6.69 -4.97
CA SER A 133 4.60 -7.31 -5.37
C SER A 133 4.84 -7.18 -6.87
N THR A 134 3.81 -7.41 -7.67
CA THR A 134 3.85 -7.24 -9.12
C THR A 134 4.09 -5.79 -9.50
N THR A 135 3.32 -4.85 -8.91
CA THR A 135 3.47 -3.41 -9.17
C THR A 135 4.87 -2.91 -8.81
N ASN A 136 5.44 -3.31 -7.66
CA ASN A 136 6.78 -2.89 -7.27
C ASN A 136 7.86 -3.35 -8.26
N THR A 137 7.75 -4.59 -8.73
CA THR A 137 8.70 -5.16 -9.71
C THR A 137 8.53 -4.50 -11.07
N SER A 138 7.30 -4.24 -11.51
CA SER A 138 7.02 -3.52 -12.75
C SER A 138 7.53 -2.08 -12.71
N VAL A 139 7.38 -1.38 -11.58
CA VAL A 139 7.85 0.01 -11.45
C VAL A 139 9.37 0.07 -11.38
N SER A 140 10.04 -0.84 -10.66
CA SER A 140 11.51 -0.85 -10.61
C SER A 140 12.13 -1.19 -11.96
N THR A 141 11.59 -2.19 -12.67
CA THR A 141 12.02 -2.53 -14.03
C THR A 141 11.74 -1.40 -15.02
N GLN A 142 10.60 -0.71 -14.90
CA GLN A 142 10.29 0.47 -15.70
C GLN A 142 11.33 1.58 -15.48
N VAL A 143 11.68 1.90 -14.24
CA VAL A 143 12.71 2.90 -13.93
C VAL A 143 14.06 2.49 -14.51
N GLN A 144 14.48 1.23 -14.32
CA GLN A 144 15.73 0.73 -14.88
C GLN A 144 15.76 0.83 -16.42
N GLN A 145 14.64 0.53 -17.08
CA GLN A 145 14.49 0.68 -18.53
C GLN A 145 14.59 2.17 -18.96
N GLN A 146 13.99 3.09 -18.19
CA GLN A 146 14.11 4.52 -18.48
C GLN A 146 15.52 5.06 -18.19
N GLU A 147 16.21 4.55 -17.18
CA GLU A 147 17.62 4.90 -16.91
C GLU A 147 18.53 4.44 -18.05
N ALA A 148 18.31 3.23 -18.57
CA ALA A 148 19.00 2.74 -19.76
C ALA A 148 18.68 3.62 -20.99
N SER A 149 17.43 4.03 -21.17
CA SER A 149 17.02 4.96 -22.23
C SER A 149 17.74 6.32 -22.14
N VAL A 150 17.85 6.88 -20.94
CA VAL A 150 18.62 8.11 -20.69
C VAL A 150 20.11 7.90 -20.98
N ALA A 151 20.68 6.76 -20.57
CA ALA A 151 22.08 6.45 -20.84
C ALA A 151 22.36 6.34 -22.36
N SER A 152 21.47 5.69 -23.11
CA SER A 152 21.53 5.62 -24.57
C SER A 152 21.40 7.00 -25.22
N ALA A 153 20.42 7.82 -24.80
CA ALA A 153 20.26 9.18 -25.33
C ALA A 153 21.48 10.08 -25.02
N ARG A 154 22.13 9.90 -23.87
CA ARG A 154 23.40 10.59 -23.56
C ARG A 154 24.54 10.12 -24.46
N ALA A 155 24.60 8.84 -24.78
CA ALA A 155 25.60 8.30 -25.70
C ALA A 155 25.39 8.85 -27.12
N GLU A 156 24.14 8.93 -27.59
CA GLU A 156 23.79 9.57 -28.87
C GLU A 156 24.23 11.05 -28.91
N LEU A 157 23.97 11.81 -27.84
CA LEU A 157 24.43 13.21 -27.75
C LEU A 157 25.95 13.32 -27.83
N ARG A 158 26.69 12.51 -27.05
CA ARG A 158 28.16 12.50 -27.12
C ARG A 158 28.66 12.13 -28.51
N GLN A 159 28.02 11.16 -29.17
CA GLN A 159 28.38 10.78 -30.54
C GLN A 159 28.15 11.93 -31.52
N ALA A 160 27.03 12.64 -31.40
CA ALA A 160 26.75 13.82 -32.20
C ALA A 160 27.78 14.93 -31.95
N GLU A 161 28.22 15.15 -30.70
CA GLU A 161 29.26 16.12 -30.34
C GLU A 161 30.61 15.79 -30.99
N VAL A 162 31.03 14.52 -30.94
CA VAL A 162 32.26 14.06 -31.58
C VAL A 162 32.18 14.21 -33.10
N THR A 163 31.06 13.80 -33.71
CA THR A 163 30.85 13.95 -35.16
C THR A 163 30.86 15.42 -35.58
N ARG A 164 30.22 16.31 -34.80
CA ARG A 164 30.22 17.76 -35.03
C ARG A 164 31.65 18.30 -35.04
N GLU A 165 32.45 17.94 -34.06
CA GLU A 165 33.83 18.40 -33.95
C GLU A 165 34.67 17.94 -35.15
N ALA A 166 34.60 16.65 -35.48
CA ALA A 166 35.30 16.10 -36.63
C ALA A 166 34.90 16.78 -37.94
N GLN A 167 33.61 17.08 -38.10
CA GLN A 167 33.08 17.73 -39.29
C GLN A 167 33.50 19.21 -39.38
N ILE A 168 33.52 19.94 -38.25
CA ILE A 168 34.01 21.31 -38.21
C ILE A 168 35.49 21.36 -38.60
N GLU A 169 36.32 20.50 -38.02
CA GLU A 169 37.76 20.48 -38.32
C GLU A 169 38.02 20.11 -39.79
N PHE A 170 37.27 19.15 -40.33
CA PHE A 170 37.34 18.82 -41.76
C PHE A 170 36.97 20.03 -42.65
N THR A 171 35.88 20.74 -42.35
CA THR A 171 35.47 21.90 -43.15
C THR A 171 36.45 23.06 -43.04
N LYS A 172 37.08 23.24 -41.87
CA LYS A 172 38.14 24.22 -41.65
C LYS A 172 39.38 23.90 -42.49
N ALA A 173 39.85 22.66 -42.47
CA ALA A 173 40.97 22.23 -43.32
C ALA A 173 40.67 22.42 -44.81
N SER A 174 39.43 22.15 -45.25
CA SER A 174 39.02 22.38 -46.64
C SER A 174 39.00 23.86 -47.01
N LEU A 175 38.64 24.75 -46.08
CA LEU A 175 38.69 26.21 -46.30
C LEU A 175 40.12 26.71 -46.38
N GLU A 176 41.02 26.15 -45.58
CA GLU A 176 42.45 26.44 -45.61
C GLU A 176 43.08 26.02 -46.94
N ASP A 177 42.80 24.80 -47.43
CA ASP A 177 43.23 24.34 -48.76
C ASP A 177 42.72 25.26 -49.88
N ALA A 178 41.44 25.64 -49.82
CA ALA A 178 40.87 26.57 -50.80
C ALA A 178 41.51 27.96 -50.74
N GLN A 179 41.91 28.41 -49.54
CA GLN A 179 42.66 29.66 -49.37
C GLN A 179 44.07 29.54 -49.96
N SER A 180 44.79 28.45 -49.70
CA SER A 180 46.12 28.23 -50.29
C SER A 180 46.10 28.24 -51.82
N LYS A 181 45.04 27.72 -52.45
CA LYS A 181 44.84 27.81 -53.91
C LYS A 181 44.68 29.25 -54.41
N VAL A 182 43.95 30.08 -53.66
CA VAL A 182 43.84 31.52 -53.97
C VAL A 182 45.20 32.20 -53.83
N ASP A 183 45.95 31.88 -52.78
CA ASP A 183 47.27 32.46 -52.55
C ASP A 183 48.27 32.07 -53.65
N ALA A 184 48.25 30.81 -54.09
CA ALA A 184 49.05 30.35 -55.23
C ALA A 184 48.68 31.07 -56.54
N ALA A 185 47.39 31.27 -56.79
CA ALA A 185 46.93 32.02 -57.96
C ALA A 185 47.37 33.49 -57.91
N ASN A 186 47.33 34.12 -56.72
CA ASN A 186 47.81 35.48 -56.52
C ASN A 186 49.34 35.60 -56.70
N ALA A 187 50.11 34.61 -56.21
CA ALA A 187 51.54 34.56 -56.43
C ALA A 187 51.88 34.47 -57.93
N ASN A 188 51.09 33.70 -58.70
CA ASN A 188 51.23 33.66 -60.15
C ASN A 188 50.95 35.03 -60.80
N VAL A 189 49.89 35.73 -60.39
CA VAL A 189 49.62 37.11 -60.85
C VAL A 189 50.79 38.04 -60.56
N ALA A 190 51.40 37.94 -59.37
CA ALA A 190 52.57 38.73 -59.01
C ALA A 190 53.77 38.46 -59.96
N ASN A 191 54.02 37.19 -60.31
CA ASN A 191 55.06 36.83 -61.29
C ASN A 191 54.78 37.40 -62.68
N ILE A 192 53.53 37.31 -63.16
CA ILE A 192 53.15 37.89 -64.46
C ILE A 192 53.29 39.41 -64.45
N ASN A 193 52.96 40.08 -63.35
CA ASN A 193 53.16 41.53 -63.22
C ASN A 193 54.65 41.91 -63.28
N ALA A 194 55.55 41.12 -62.69
CA ALA A 194 56.99 41.33 -62.82
C ALA A 194 57.47 41.15 -64.27
N ASN A 195 56.91 40.19 -65.01
CA ASN A 195 57.19 39.99 -66.44
C ASN A 195 56.69 41.14 -67.29
N ILE A 196 55.47 41.65 -67.02
CA ILE A 196 54.93 42.84 -67.69
C ILE A 196 55.84 44.04 -67.45
N LYS A 197 56.27 44.27 -66.21
CA LYS A 197 57.18 45.37 -65.88
C LYS A 197 58.51 45.28 -66.66
N SER A 198 59.04 44.06 -66.81
CA SER A 198 60.24 43.81 -67.61
C SER A 198 60.01 44.06 -69.10
N ALA A 199 58.87 43.59 -69.65
CA ALA A 199 58.49 43.83 -71.05
C ALA A 199 58.28 45.33 -71.34
N GLN A 200 57.69 46.07 -70.40
CA GLN A 200 57.54 47.53 -70.47
C GLN A 200 58.89 48.23 -70.54
N ALA A 201 59.83 47.87 -69.65
CA ALA A 201 61.18 48.46 -69.66
C ALA A 201 61.93 48.19 -70.98
N ASN A 202 61.79 46.98 -71.55
CA ASN A 202 62.37 46.64 -72.85
C ASN A 202 61.75 47.44 -74.01
N LEU A 203 60.43 47.62 -74.00
CA LEU A 203 59.73 48.46 -74.96
C LEU A 203 60.18 49.93 -74.85
N GLU A 204 60.25 50.48 -73.64
CA GLU A 204 60.74 51.84 -73.40
C GLU A 204 62.15 52.04 -73.93
N ASN A 205 63.05 51.07 -73.71
CA ASN A 205 64.41 51.11 -74.26
C ASN A 205 64.41 51.12 -75.79
N ALA A 206 63.60 50.26 -76.42
CA ALA A 206 63.46 50.20 -77.87
C ALA A 206 62.93 51.52 -78.45
N ILE A 207 61.92 52.12 -77.81
CA ILE A 207 61.36 53.42 -78.21
C ILE A 207 62.43 54.52 -78.10
N ALA A 208 63.15 54.58 -76.97
CA ALA A 208 64.23 55.54 -76.78
C ALA A 208 65.33 55.41 -77.84
N LYS A 209 65.71 54.17 -78.20
CA LYS A 209 66.69 53.89 -79.25
C LYS A 209 66.18 54.31 -80.63
N HIS A 210 64.92 54.02 -80.96
CA HIS A 210 64.30 54.44 -82.20
C HIS A 210 64.27 55.97 -82.32
N ASN A 211 63.83 56.67 -81.28
CA ASN A 211 63.79 58.14 -81.23
C ASN A 211 65.18 58.75 -81.42
N ARG A 212 66.21 58.20 -80.78
CA ARG A 212 67.61 58.63 -80.97
C ARG A 212 68.07 58.43 -82.42
N THR A 213 67.78 57.27 -82.99
CA THR A 213 68.15 56.91 -84.38
C THR A 213 67.43 57.82 -85.39
N LEU A 214 66.15 58.10 -85.17
CA LEU A 214 65.37 59.02 -86.00
C LEU A 214 65.92 60.45 -85.94
N GLY A 215 66.38 60.90 -84.77
CA GLY A 215 67.07 62.18 -84.61
C GLY A 215 68.38 62.25 -85.41
N LEU A 216 69.21 61.21 -85.33
CA LEU A 216 70.46 61.10 -86.09
C LEU A 216 70.22 60.99 -87.60
N PHE A 217 69.14 60.32 -88.03
CA PHE A 217 68.76 60.22 -89.44
C PHE A 217 68.42 61.59 -90.02
N LYS A 218 67.65 62.40 -89.28
CA LYS A 218 67.32 63.79 -89.69
C LYS A 218 68.57 64.67 -89.84
N GLN A 219 69.66 64.31 -89.16
CA GLN A 219 70.95 65.00 -89.25
C GLN A 219 71.90 64.38 -90.31
N GLY A 220 71.48 63.30 -90.99
CA GLY A 220 72.25 62.64 -92.04
C GLY A 220 73.31 61.63 -91.56
N TYR A 221 73.34 61.26 -90.27
CA TYR A 221 74.38 60.40 -89.69
C TYR A 221 74.09 58.89 -89.77
N VAL A 222 72.86 58.47 -90.09
CA VAL A 222 72.45 57.05 -90.20
C VAL A 222 71.55 56.84 -91.42
N SER A 223 71.32 55.60 -91.82
CA SER A 223 70.52 55.26 -93.02
C SER A 223 69.02 55.14 -92.72
N ALA A 224 68.19 55.20 -93.76
CA ALA A 224 66.75 54.93 -93.64
C ALA A 224 66.47 53.49 -93.18
N GLN A 225 67.31 52.54 -93.57
CA GLN A 225 67.24 51.15 -93.13
C GLN A 225 67.41 51.03 -91.61
N ASP A 226 68.26 51.85 -90.97
CA ASP A 226 68.47 51.83 -89.52
C ASP A 226 67.22 52.31 -88.75
N VAL A 227 66.53 53.30 -89.30
CA VAL A 227 65.24 53.79 -88.77
C VAL A 227 64.19 52.68 -88.88
N ASP A 228 64.09 52.01 -90.03
CA ASP A 228 63.14 50.93 -90.24
C ASP A 228 63.43 49.70 -89.36
N ASN A 229 64.71 49.35 -89.16
CA ASN A 229 65.12 48.28 -88.26
C ASN A 229 64.71 48.58 -86.80
N THR A 230 64.95 49.81 -86.34
CA THR A 230 64.57 50.23 -84.98
C THR A 230 63.05 50.37 -84.80
N ARG A 231 62.32 50.78 -85.84
CA ARG A 231 60.84 50.78 -85.86
C ARG A 231 60.30 49.36 -85.70
N THR A 232 60.84 48.41 -86.47
CA THR A 232 60.46 46.99 -86.36
C THR A 232 60.77 46.45 -84.97
N ALA A 233 61.91 46.81 -84.37
CA ALA A 233 62.25 46.42 -83.01
C ALA A 233 61.22 46.93 -81.97
N VAL A 234 60.75 48.17 -82.09
CA VAL A 234 59.66 48.70 -81.23
C VAL A 234 58.38 47.87 -81.43
N SER A 235 58.00 47.60 -82.67
CA SER A 235 56.81 46.78 -82.97
C SER A 235 56.89 45.39 -82.32
N VAL A 236 58.05 44.74 -82.36
CA VAL A 236 58.26 43.42 -81.72
C VAL A 236 58.12 43.51 -80.20
N GLN A 237 58.75 44.51 -79.56
CA GLN A 237 58.62 44.67 -78.10
C GLN A 237 57.20 45.03 -77.67
N GLN A 238 56.46 45.77 -78.50
CA GLN A 238 55.06 46.07 -78.27
C GLN A 238 54.20 44.79 -78.26
N SER A 239 54.38 43.93 -79.27
CA SER A 239 53.68 42.63 -79.32
C SER A 239 54.02 41.73 -78.12
N LEU A 240 55.27 41.76 -77.63
CA LEU A 240 55.68 41.01 -76.44
C LEU A 240 54.99 41.54 -75.16
N LEU A 241 54.86 42.86 -75.01
CA LEU A 241 54.13 43.46 -73.91
C LEU A 241 52.64 43.08 -73.95
N ASP A 242 52.03 43.10 -75.13
CA ASP A 242 50.62 42.74 -75.28
C ASP A 242 50.38 41.24 -75.02
N ALA A 243 51.32 40.36 -75.40
CA ALA A 243 51.30 38.96 -75.01
C ALA A 243 51.38 38.77 -73.48
N ALA A 244 52.26 39.51 -72.80
CA ALA A 244 52.36 39.47 -71.34
C ALA A 244 51.08 39.97 -70.65
N ARG A 245 50.42 40.99 -71.21
CA ARG A 245 49.09 41.45 -70.74
C ARG A 245 48.01 40.39 -70.93
N GLY A 246 48.02 39.66 -72.03
CA GLY A 246 47.12 38.51 -72.25
C GLY A 246 47.33 37.39 -71.22
N GLN A 247 48.58 37.15 -70.82
CA GLN A 247 48.90 36.20 -69.74
C GLN A 247 48.34 36.69 -68.39
N LEU A 248 48.36 37.99 -68.10
CA LEU A 248 47.77 38.55 -66.88
C LEU A 248 46.26 38.36 -66.85
N GLN A 249 45.58 38.58 -67.98
CA GLN A 249 44.14 38.33 -68.07
C GLN A 249 43.81 36.86 -67.76
N SER A 250 44.62 35.94 -68.27
CA SER A 250 44.47 34.50 -67.99
C SER A 250 44.72 34.18 -66.51
N ALA A 251 45.76 34.76 -65.91
CA ALA A 251 46.04 34.60 -64.48
C ALA A 251 44.94 35.19 -63.58
N ALA A 252 44.37 36.33 -63.95
CA ALA A 252 43.23 36.94 -63.25
C ALA A 252 41.97 36.04 -63.31
N ALA A 253 41.73 35.40 -64.46
CA ALA A 253 40.66 34.40 -64.57
C ALA A 253 40.90 33.19 -63.64
N SER A 254 42.15 32.73 -63.49
CA SER A 254 42.50 31.68 -62.54
C SER A 254 42.26 32.09 -61.09
N VAL A 255 42.59 33.33 -60.69
CA VAL A 255 42.26 33.86 -59.35
C VAL A 255 40.75 33.87 -59.12
N ASN A 256 39.96 34.34 -60.09
CA ASN A 256 38.51 34.35 -59.99
C ASN A 256 37.92 32.94 -59.82
N SER A 257 38.47 31.95 -60.52
CA SER A 257 38.10 30.54 -60.36
C SER A 257 38.41 30.02 -58.96
N ALA A 258 39.63 30.28 -58.44
CA ALA A 258 40.01 29.90 -57.08
C ALA A 258 39.11 30.56 -56.02
N LEU A 259 38.78 31.84 -56.18
CA LEU A 259 37.86 32.56 -55.30
C LEU A 259 36.42 32.02 -55.36
N ALA A 260 35.96 31.58 -56.53
CA ALA A 260 34.66 30.93 -56.68
C ALA A 260 34.66 29.56 -55.96
N GLN A 261 35.73 28.78 -56.09
CA GLN A 261 35.89 27.52 -55.36
C GLN A 261 35.91 27.73 -53.84
N LYS A 262 36.67 28.71 -53.34
CA LYS A 262 36.67 29.09 -51.92
C LYS A 262 35.27 29.47 -51.42
N ARG A 263 34.52 30.26 -52.19
CA ARG A 263 33.14 30.62 -51.86
C ARG A 263 32.22 29.39 -51.78
N SER A 264 32.35 28.46 -52.73
CA SER A 264 31.60 27.21 -52.72
C SER A 264 31.91 26.35 -51.49
N VAL A 265 33.18 26.21 -51.12
CA VAL A 265 33.60 25.52 -49.89
C VAL A 265 33.06 26.22 -48.64
N GLY A 266 33.08 27.56 -48.61
CA GLY A 266 32.49 28.35 -47.51
C GLY A 266 30.99 28.13 -47.35
N GLN A 267 30.25 28.06 -48.46
CA GLN A 267 28.83 27.73 -48.43
C GLN A 267 28.59 26.29 -47.97
N GLN A 268 29.42 25.34 -48.41
CA GLN A 268 29.32 23.96 -47.95
C GLN A 268 29.62 23.85 -46.45
N ALA A 269 30.59 24.62 -45.94
CA ALA A 269 30.93 24.67 -44.53
C ALA A 269 29.79 25.23 -43.68
N SER A 270 29.12 26.30 -44.13
CA SER A 270 27.97 26.87 -43.40
C SER A 270 26.79 25.91 -43.33
N ILE A 271 26.46 25.23 -44.44
CA ILE A 271 25.42 24.17 -44.48
C ILE A 271 25.78 23.02 -43.55
N THR A 272 27.03 22.57 -43.61
CA THR A 272 27.52 21.45 -42.80
C THR A 272 27.46 21.78 -41.31
N ARG A 273 27.87 23.00 -40.93
CA ARG A 273 27.79 23.48 -39.55
C ARG A 273 26.33 23.57 -39.07
N ALA A 274 25.45 24.13 -39.89
CA ALA A 274 24.02 24.24 -39.55
C ALA A 274 23.38 22.85 -39.35
N LYS A 275 23.72 21.88 -40.20
CA LYS A 275 23.28 20.49 -40.05
C LYS A 275 23.80 19.87 -38.75
N ALA A 276 25.09 20.01 -38.47
CA ALA A 276 25.69 19.45 -37.26
C ALA A 276 25.11 20.09 -35.98
N GLU A 277 24.81 21.39 -36.00
CA GLU A 277 24.10 22.07 -34.90
C GLU A 277 22.67 21.52 -34.73
N ALA A 278 21.93 21.31 -35.83
CA ALA A 278 20.60 20.71 -35.78
C ALA A 278 20.62 19.26 -35.24
N ASP A 279 21.61 18.46 -35.61
CA ASP A 279 21.78 17.08 -35.12
C ASP A 279 22.03 17.05 -33.60
N ILE A 280 22.80 18.00 -33.07
CA ILE A 280 23.02 18.17 -31.62
C ILE A 280 21.73 18.54 -30.91
N GLU A 281 20.98 19.51 -31.43
CA GLU A 281 19.70 19.92 -30.84
C GLU A 281 18.68 18.78 -30.85
N ALA A 282 18.62 17.99 -31.94
CA ALA A 282 17.80 16.79 -31.99
C ALA A 282 18.21 15.76 -30.91
N ALA A 283 19.51 15.52 -30.73
CA ALA A 283 20.02 14.63 -29.69
C ALA A 283 19.74 15.14 -28.27
N ARG A 284 19.85 16.46 -28.04
CA ARG A 284 19.48 17.12 -26.78
C ARG A 284 17.99 16.97 -26.48
N ALA A 285 17.14 17.16 -27.48
CA ALA A 285 15.69 16.98 -27.35
C ALA A 285 15.34 15.53 -26.96
N ARG A 286 15.95 14.52 -27.60
CA ARG A 286 15.78 13.11 -27.22
C ARG A 286 16.23 12.84 -25.79
N LEU A 287 17.36 13.40 -25.38
CA LEU A 287 17.83 13.29 -23.99
C LEU A 287 16.87 13.94 -23.00
N ALA A 288 16.33 15.12 -23.32
CA ALA A 288 15.34 15.79 -22.50
C ALA A 288 14.06 14.96 -22.36
N GLN A 289 13.58 14.39 -23.47
CA GLN A 289 12.43 13.48 -23.47
C GLN A 289 12.68 12.24 -22.61
N ALA A 290 13.83 11.58 -22.78
CA ALA A 290 14.19 10.40 -21.98
C ALA A 290 14.27 10.73 -20.48
N LYS A 291 14.83 11.90 -20.12
CA LYS A 291 14.85 12.37 -18.73
C LYS A 291 13.45 12.63 -18.18
N ALA A 292 12.57 13.24 -18.98
CA ALA A 292 11.18 13.47 -18.59
C ALA A 292 10.42 12.15 -18.37
N SER A 293 10.63 11.16 -19.24
CA SER A 293 10.07 9.81 -19.08
C SER A 293 10.59 9.10 -17.83
N LEU A 294 11.89 9.26 -17.51
CA LEU A 294 12.46 8.76 -16.27
C LEU A 294 11.85 9.44 -15.04
N GLU A 295 11.69 10.75 -15.07
CA GLU A 295 11.08 11.51 -13.97
C GLU A 295 9.63 11.09 -13.75
N TYR A 296 8.88 10.89 -14.82
CA TYR A 296 7.52 10.34 -14.75
C TYR A 296 7.48 8.91 -14.17
N ALA A 297 8.41 8.04 -14.57
CA ALA A 297 8.50 6.70 -13.98
C ALA A 297 8.85 6.75 -12.48
N LYS A 298 9.68 7.71 -12.06
CA LYS A 298 10.02 7.95 -10.65
C LYS A 298 8.85 8.56 -9.86
N SER A 299 8.04 9.43 -10.46
CA SER A 299 6.87 9.99 -9.77
C SER A 299 5.81 8.92 -9.47
N ASN A 300 5.70 7.88 -10.31
CA ASN A 300 4.85 6.71 -10.01
C ASN A 300 5.32 5.93 -8.76
N ILE A 301 6.62 5.94 -8.44
CA ILE A 301 7.14 5.40 -7.15
C ILE A 301 6.60 6.24 -5.98
N GLN A 302 6.43 7.56 -6.16
CA GLN A 302 5.90 8.41 -5.09
C GLN A 302 4.42 8.15 -4.75
N GLN A 303 3.68 7.39 -5.56
CA GLN A 303 2.33 6.91 -5.21
C GLN A 303 2.34 5.67 -4.29
N MET A 304 3.51 5.06 -4.04
CA MET A 304 3.66 3.92 -3.13
C MET A 304 3.16 4.16 -1.69
N PRO A 305 3.25 5.37 -1.08
CA PRO A 305 2.68 5.64 0.24
C PRO A 305 1.17 5.44 0.29
N ALA A 306 0.43 5.83 -0.75
CA ALA A 306 -1.02 5.63 -0.82
C ALA A 306 -1.38 4.13 -0.87
N TYR A 307 -0.59 3.33 -1.59
CA TYR A 307 -0.73 1.88 -1.60
C TYR A 307 -0.39 1.22 -0.25
N LYS A 308 0.65 1.72 0.46
CA LYS A 308 0.97 1.26 1.82
C LYS A 308 -0.17 1.56 2.80
N GLN A 309 -0.73 2.77 2.76
CA GLN A 309 -1.88 3.15 3.58
C GLN A 309 -3.10 2.26 3.31
N ASN A 310 -3.37 1.91 2.05
CA ASN A 310 -4.45 0.99 1.69
C ASN A 310 -4.22 -0.42 2.27
N LEU A 311 -2.99 -0.93 2.22
CA LEU A 311 -2.63 -2.21 2.83
C LEU A 311 -2.72 -2.20 4.36
N GLU A 312 -2.34 -1.10 5.00
CA GLU A 312 -2.51 -0.90 6.45
C GLU A 312 -3.99 -0.88 6.82
N ALA A 313 -4.83 -0.18 6.06
CA ALA A 313 -6.28 -0.19 6.25
C ALA A 313 -6.89 -1.59 6.07
N LEU A 314 -6.46 -2.35 5.05
CA LEU A 314 -6.89 -3.75 4.87
C LEU A 314 -6.41 -4.65 6.01
N ASN A 315 -5.18 -4.50 6.49
CA ASN A 315 -4.70 -5.22 7.67
C ASN A 315 -5.53 -4.88 8.92
N ALA A 316 -5.85 -3.61 9.14
CA ALA A 316 -6.72 -3.18 10.23
C ALA A 316 -8.12 -3.80 10.11
N SER A 317 -8.68 -3.88 8.89
CA SER A 317 -9.97 -4.53 8.65
C SER A 317 -9.95 -6.04 8.97
N VAL A 318 -8.83 -6.73 8.71
CA VAL A 318 -8.65 -8.14 9.10
C VAL A 318 -8.58 -8.26 10.62
N SER A 319 -7.84 -7.37 11.29
CA SER A 319 -7.76 -7.35 12.76
C SER A 319 -9.12 -7.11 13.41
N ILE A 320 -9.93 -6.20 12.86
CA ILE A 320 -11.29 -5.93 13.34
C ILE A 320 -12.20 -7.14 13.12
N ALA A 321 -12.08 -7.84 11.99
CA ALA A 321 -12.87 -9.05 11.72
C ALA A 321 -12.42 -10.28 12.54
N GLN A 322 -11.25 -10.22 13.20
CA GLN A 322 -10.76 -11.26 14.10
C GLN A 322 -11.15 -11.04 15.57
N ALA A 323 -11.40 -9.79 15.96
CA ALA A 323 -11.83 -9.42 17.31
C ALA A 323 -13.30 -9.78 17.55
#